data_AF-A0A7X4BG02-F1
#
_entry.id   AF-A0A7X4BG02-F1
#
_cell.length_a   1.000
_cell.length_b   1.000
_cell.length_c   1.000
_cell.angle_alpha   90.00
_cell.angle_beta   90.00
_cell.angle_gamma   90.00
#
_symmetry.space_group_name_H-M   'P 1'
#
loop_
_entity.id
_entity.type
_entity.pdbx_description
1 polymer ?
#
loop_
_entity_poly.entity_id
_entity_poly.type
_entity_poly.pdbx_seq_one_letter_code
_entity_poly.pdbx_strand_id
1 'polypeptide(L)'
;MTRDSFGRQARRILSTLVLLALSPALLSATWSVIAVDTRTGQVIIASATCVAQGRFAGFPAQGLMDIQAIVVPGVAVAAAQAAVDNTRENQRLIYRELKAGTPPD
;
A
#
# COMPACT_ATOMS: atom_id res chain seq x y z
N MET A 1 -4.84 -54.07 2.05
CA MET A 1 -4.68 -52.62 2.34
C MET A 1 -5.91 -52.19 3.15
N THR A 2 -5.77 -52.03 4.47
CA THR A 2 -6.89 -52.01 5.42
C THR A 2 -7.56 -50.63 5.54
N ARG A 3 -8.87 -50.63 5.77
CA ARG A 3 -9.78 -49.46 5.93
C ARG A 3 -9.25 -48.39 6.92
N ASP A 4 -8.45 -48.82 7.90
CA ASP A 4 -7.78 -47.95 8.89
C ASP A 4 -6.68 -47.05 8.29
N SER A 5 -6.04 -47.49 7.21
CA SER A 5 -5.07 -46.68 6.47
C SER A 5 -5.74 -45.44 5.86
N PHE A 6 -6.95 -45.62 5.30
CA PHE A 6 -7.68 -44.56 4.62
C PHE A 6 -8.18 -43.48 5.59
N GLY A 7 -8.68 -43.88 6.77
CA GLY A 7 -9.09 -42.93 7.82
C GLY A 7 -7.93 -42.12 8.40
N ARG A 8 -6.74 -42.74 8.56
CA ARG A 8 -5.52 -42.02 8.98
C ARG A 8 -5.04 -41.03 7.93
N GLN A 9 -5.14 -41.36 6.64
CA GLN A 9 -4.78 -40.44 5.55
C GLN A 9 -5.75 -39.26 5.47
N ALA A 10 -7.07 -39.50 5.53
CA ALA A 10 -8.08 -38.44 5.52
C ALA A 10 -7.91 -37.45 6.70
N ARG A 11 -7.61 -37.97 7.90
CA ARG A 11 -7.36 -37.14 9.08
C ARG A 11 -6.08 -36.30 8.93
N ARG A 12 -5.01 -36.85 8.34
CA ARG A 12 -3.77 -36.09 8.06
C ARG A 12 -4.01 -34.99 7.04
N ILE A 13 -4.72 -35.28 5.95
CA ILE A 13 -5.04 -34.28 4.92
C ILE A 13 -5.87 -33.15 5.52
N LEU A 14 -6.91 -33.49 6.29
CA LEU A 14 -7.74 -32.50 6.97
C LEU A 14 -6.91 -31.65 7.94
N SER A 15 -6.04 -32.27 8.75
CA SER A 15 -5.14 -31.54 9.65
C SER A 15 -4.20 -30.60 8.90
N THR A 16 -3.63 -31.02 7.77
CA THR A 16 -2.77 -30.16 6.92
C THR A 16 -3.56 -28.99 6.34
N LEU A 17 -4.78 -29.23 5.82
CA LEU A 17 -5.62 -28.17 5.26
C LEU A 17 -6.04 -27.15 6.33
N VAL A 18 -6.38 -27.61 7.53
CA VAL A 18 -6.69 -26.75 8.67
C VAL A 18 -5.45 -25.93 9.06
N LEU A 19 -4.27 -26.55 9.18
CA LEU A 19 -3.04 -25.81 9.48
C LEU A 19 -2.69 -24.77 8.40
N LEU A 20 -2.94 -25.07 7.12
CA LEU A 20 -2.74 -24.12 6.03
C LEU A 20 -3.73 -22.96 6.10
N ALA A 21 -5.00 -23.25 6.38
CA ALA A 21 -6.05 -22.23 6.50
C ALA A 21 -5.86 -21.30 7.70
N LEU A 22 -5.26 -21.80 8.79
CA LEU A 22 -4.91 -20.99 9.97
C LEU A 22 -3.54 -20.29 9.83
N SER A 23 -2.81 -20.48 8.72
CA SER A 23 -1.54 -19.79 8.53
C SER A 23 -1.78 -18.27 8.37
N PRO A 24 -1.01 -17.42 9.07
CA PRO A 24 -1.19 -15.97 8.96
C PRO A 24 -0.85 -15.50 7.54
N ALA A 25 -1.77 -14.78 6.92
CA ALA A 25 -1.52 -14.14 5.64
C ALA A 25 -0.64 -12.90 5.83
N LEU A 26 0.34 -12.69 4.93
CA LEU A 26 1.06 -11.42 4.84
C LEU A 26 0.09 -10.36 4.30
N LEU A 27 -0.37 -9.48 5.19
CA LEU A 27 -1.14 -8.30 4.82
C LEU A 27 -0.21 -7.08 4.76
N SER A 28 -0.36 -6.30 3.70
CA SER A 28 0.37 -5.07 3.49
C SER A 28 -0.63 -3.93 3.39
N ALA A 29 -0.82 -3.23 4.52
CA ALA A 29 -1.63 -2.02 4.55
C ALA A 29 -0.74 -0.79 4.41
N THR A 30 -1.26 0.23 3.73
CA THR A 30 -0.68 1.57 3.70
C THR A 30 -1.81 2.57 3.90
N TRP A 31 -1.59 3.57 4.75
CA TRP A 31 -2.53 4.66 4.99
C TRP A 31 -1.84 6.00 4.79
N SER A 32 -2.61 6.96 4.29
CA SER A 32 -2.19 8.36 4.18
C SER A 32 -3.29 9.28 4.65
N VAL A 33 -2.88 10.36 5.31
CA VAL A 33 -3.76 11.43 5.76
C VAL A 33 -3.22 12.75 5.20
N ILE A 34 -4.10 13.52 4.59
CA ILE A 34 -3.84 14.92 4.23
C ILE A 34 -4.70 15.78 5.15
N ALA A 35 -4.06 16.72 5.83
CA ALA A 35 -4.70 17.67 6.73
C ALA A 35 -4.47 19.09 6.22
N VAL A 36 -5.51 19.93 6.30
CA VAL A 36 -5.46 21.35 5.94
C VAL A 36 -5.80 22.17 7.17
N ASP A 37 -4.86 23.01 7.62
CA ASP A 37 -5.16 24.07 8.59
C ASP A 37 -5.79 25.24 7.84
N THR A 38 -7.10 25.39 7.96
CA THR A 38 -7.88 26.42 7.26
C THR A 38 -7.61 27.84 7.77
N ARG A 39 -6.99 28.01 8.96
CA ARG A 39 -6.63 29.32 9.50
C ARG A 39 -5.34 29.85 8.87
N THR A 40 -4.36 28.98 8.64
CA THR A 40 -3.03 29.35 8.14
C THR A 40 -2.81 29.02 6.66
N GLY A 41 -3.64 28.15 6.09
CA GLY A 41 -3.45 27.59 4.76
C GLY A 41 -2.36 26.50 4.71
N GLN A 42 -1.84 26.06 5.86
CA GLN A 42 -0.84 25.00 5.90
C GLN A 42 -1.46 23.65 5.52
N VAL A 43 -0.76 22.89 4.69
CA VAL A 43 -1.15 21.53 4.29
C VAL A 43 -0.07 20.55 4.74
N ILE A 44 -0.48 19.46 5.38
CA ILE A 44 0.40 18.40 5.86
C ILE A 44 -0.06 17.07 5.27
N ILE A 45 0.91 16.26 4.84
CA ILE A 45 0.70 14.86 4.46
C ILE A 45 1.52 13.97 5.38
N ALA A 46 0.90 12.90 5.87
CA ALA A 46 1.54 11.87 6.68
C ALA A 46 1.09 10.48 6.24
N SER A 47 2.01 9.53 6.28
CA SER A 47 1.78 8.18 5.75
C SER A 47 2.47 7.11 6.58
N ALA A 48 1.86 5.93 6.63
CA ALA A 48 2.40 4.75 7.29
C ALA A 48 2.12 3.50 6.47
N THR A 49 3.05 2.55 6.48
CA THR A 49 2.95 1.30 5.72
C THR A 49 3.47 0.11 6.52
N CYS A 50 2.86 -1.05 6.32
CA CYS A 50 3.39 -2.34 6.77
C CYS A 50 4.42 -2.93 5.78
N VAL A 51 4.67 -2.28 4.64
CA VAL A 51 5.69 -2.70 3.68
C VAL A 51 7.08 -2.42 4.25
N ALA A 52 7.88 -3.48 4.42
CA ALA A 52 9.27 -3.34 4.85
C ALA A 52 10.09 -2.52 3.84
N GLN A 53 10.95 -1.62 4.33
CA GLN A 53 11.78 -0.73 3.50
C GLN A 53 12.57 -1.48 2.41
N GLY A 54 13.08 -2.68 2.70
CA GLY A 54 13.81 -3.51 1.73
C GLY A 54 12.98 -3.92 0.50
N ARG A 55 11.64 -3.89 0.58
CA ARG A 55 10.74 -4.13 -0.56
C ARG A 55 10.71 -2.94 -1.54
N PHE A 56 11.21 -1.77 -1.14
CA PHE A 56 11.35 -0.62 -2.03
C PHE A 56 12.66 -0.64 -2.84
N ALA A 57 13.61 -1.53 -2.51
CA ALA A 57 14.96 -1.55 -3.12
C ALA A 57 14.99 -1.80 -4.64
N GLY A 58 13.90 -2.31 -5.23
CA GLY A 58 13.75 -2.48 -6.69
C GLY A 58 13.48 -1.19 -7.46
N PHE A 59 13.34 -0.06 -6.77
CA PHE A 59 13.03 1.24 -7.34
C PHE A 59 13.80 2.34 -6.58
N PRO A 60 14.33 3.38 -7.26
CA PRO A 60 15.03 4.47 -6.58
C PRO A 60 14.05 5.36 -5.81
N ALA A 61 13.73 4.94 -4.58
CA ALA A 61 12.98 5.71 -3.59
C ALA A 61 13.74 5.75 -2.27
N GLN A 62 13.81 6.93 -1.65
CA GLN A 62 14.39 7.13 -0.32
C GLN A 62 13.45 6.60 0.78
N GLY A 63 12.17 6.43 0.49
CA GLY A 63 11.17 5.86 1.39
C GLY A 63 9.76 6.04 0.88
N LEU A 64 8.77 5.84 1.76
CA LEU A 64 7.36 5.90 1.41
C LEU A 64 6.95 7.25 0.80
N MET A 65 7.48 8.36 1.31
CA MET A 65 7.15 9.70 0.78
C MET A 65 7.49 9.85 -0.70
N ASP A 66 8.63 9.35 -1.17
CA ASP A 66 9.04 9.40 -2.59
C ASP A 66 8.14 8.59 -3.53
N ILE A 67 7.41 7.62 -2.98
CA ILE A 67 6.60 6.68 -3.75
C ILE A 67 5.17 7.17 -3.89
N GLN A 68 4.68 7.92 -2.91
CA GLN A 68 3.25 8.24 -2.85
C GLN A 68 2.91 9.71 -2.61
N ALA A 69 3.78 10.51 -1.97
CA ALA A 69 3.45 11.91 -1.69
C ALA A 69 3.74 12.79 -2.91
N ILE A 70 2.73 13.51 -3.38
CA ILE A 70 2.88 14.54 -4.41
C ILE A 70 2.63 15.88 -3.74
N VAL A 71 3.69 16.68 -3.60
CA VAL A 71 3.63 18.02 -2.99
C VAL A 71 3.94 19.05 -4.07
N VAL A 72 2.99 19.96 -4.32
CA VAL A 72 3.17 21.12 -5.20
C VAL A 72 3.11 22.38 -4.33
N PRO A 73 4.28 22.94 -3.94
CA PRO A 73 4.33 24.09 -3.04
C PRO A 73 3.49 25.26 -3.54
N GLY A 74 2.68 25.84 -2.65
CA GLY A 74 1.78 26.94 -2.96
C GLY A 74 0.54 26.56 -3.77
N VAL A 75 0.35 25.29 -4.10
CA VAL A 75 -0.78 24.81 -4.90
C VAL A 75 -1.60 23.75 -4.15
N ALA A 76 -1.05 22.55 -3.96
CA ALA A 76 -1.80 21.42 -3.39
C ALA A 76 -0.90 20.24 -3.00
N VAL A 77 -1.50 19.28 -2.29
CA VAL A 77 -0.87 18.01 -1.91
C VAL A 77 -1.81 16.84 -2.25
N ALA A 78 -1.26 15.72 -2.68
CA ALA A 78 -1.99 14.48 -2.96
C ALA A 78 -1.18 13.24 -2.53
N ALA A 79 -1.90 12.11 -2.37
CA ALA A 79 -1.32 10.81 -2.07
C ALA A 79 -1.69 9.81 -3.17
N ALA A 80 -0.71 9.33 -3.93
CA ALA A 80 -0.88 8.26 -4.91
C ALA A 80 -0.56 6.90 -4.27
N GLN A 81 -1.58 6.19 -3.83
CA GLN A 81 -1.46 4.88 -3.17
C GLN A 81 -2.21 3.80 -3.97
N ALA A 82 -1.68 3.47 -5.14
CA ALA A 82 -1.96 2.20 -5.83
C ALA A 82 -0.68 1.34 -5.76
N ALA A 83 -0.79 0.01 -5.94
CA ALA A 83 0.36 -0.90 -5.96
C ALA A 83 1.55 -0.24 -6.69
N VAL A 84 2.64 -0.01 -5.95
CA VAL A 84 3.73 0.92 -6.26
C VAL A 84 3.91 1.14 -7.77
N ASP A 85 3.55 2.34 -8.23
CA ASP A 85 3.75 2.74 -9.63
C ASP A 85 5.25 3.01 -9.88
N ASN A 86 5.95 1.99 -10.36
CA ASN A 86 7.38 2.06 -10.69
C ASN A 86 7.67 2.97 -11.91
N THR A 87 6.67 3.42 -12.66
CA THR A 87 6.85 4.30 -13.83
C THR A 87 6.76 5.79 -13.46
N ARG A 88 6.20 6.10 -12.28
CA ARG A 88 5.78 7.44 -11.82
C ARG A 88 4.76 8.13 -12.74
N GLU A 89 4.06 7.41 -13.59
CA GLU A 89 3.02 8.00 -14.45
C GLU A 89 1.87 8.59 -13.64
N ASN A 90 1.41 7.89 -12.60
CA ASN A 90 0.33 8.37 -11.74
C ASN A 90 0.74 9.63 -10.98
N GLN A 91 1.96 9.65 -10.43
CA GLN A 91 2.48 10.84 -9.77
C GLN A 91 2.57 12.03 -10.74
N ARG A 92 3.06 11.81 -11.98
CA ARG A 92 3.15 12.86 -13.01
C ARG A 92 1.78 13.37 -13.46
N LEU A 93 0.81 12.47 -13.61
CA LEU A 93 -0.56 12.84 -13.95
C LEU A 93 -1.14 13.75 -12.86
N ILE A 94 -1.16 13.27 -11.61
CA ILE A 94 -1.68 14.03 -10.47
C ILE A 94 -0.97 15.37 -10.34
N TYR A 95 0.36 15.40 -10.45
CA TYR A 95 1.14 16.63 -10.42
C TYR A 95 0.71 17.65 -11.49
N ARG A 96 0.42 17.20 -12.72
CA ARG A 96 -0.06 18.08 -13.79
C ARG A 96 -1.46 18.61 -13.50
N GLU A 97 -2.36 17.76 -13.05
CA GLU A 97 -3.75 18.15 -12.73
C GLU A 97 -3.81 19.11 -11.53
N LEU A 98 -2.99 18.89 -10.50
CA LEU A 98 -2.86 19.82 -9.38
C LEU A 98 -2.42 21.21 -9.86
N LYS A 99 -1.44 21.29 -10.77
CA LYS A 99 -1.03 22.58 -11.35
C LYS A 99 -2.09 23.23 -12.23
N ALA A 100 -2.89 22.42 -12.92
CA ALA A 100 -3.98 22.90 -13.74
C ALA A 100 -5.15 23.43 -12.89
N GLY A 101 -5.18 23.15 -11.59
CA GLY A 101 -6.28 23.50 -10.70
C GLY A 101 -7.51 22.61 -10.90
N THR A 102 -7.31 21.42 -11.49
CA THR A 102 -8.37 20.43 -11.68
C THR A 102 -8.94 20.04 -10.31
N PRO A 103 -10.27 20.06 -10.13
CA PRO A 103 -10.87 19.70 -8.86
C PRO A 103 -10.66 18.20 -8.57
N PRO A 104 -10.69 17.78 -7.29
CA PRO A 104 -10.32 16.44 -6.88
C PRO A 104 -11.40 15.36 -7.09
N ASP A 105 -12.61 15.71 -7.53
CA ASP A 105 -13.75 14.82 -7.77
C ASP A 105 -13.81 14.20 -9.18
#